data_AF-A0A6N3E1K9-F1
#
_entry.id   AF-A0A6N3E1K9-F1
#
_cell.length_a   1.000
_cell.length_b   1.000
_cell.length_c   1.000
_cell.angle_alpha   90.00
_cell.angle_beta   90.00
_cell.angle_gamma   90.00
#
_symmetry.space_group_name_H-M   'P 1'
#
loop_
_entity.id
_entity.type
_entity.pdbx_description
1 polymer ?
#
loop_
_entity_poly.entity_id
_entity_poly.type
_entity_poly.pdbx_seq_one_letter_code
_entity_poly.pdbx_strand_id
1 'polypeptide(L)'
;MGNFFRKSNLIKKHKKLATFLAVMVALVMTYLLILPAITLDMERAREEPGVEVEQSSQLPPSLPALGDSDSNLGSATESSQEADTSQTESTENDLITQATTLTATNQDYTITADVNADAQLPKDTSLTVKEIKTDDEAYQSNYEKVKNSLTEKTIDSVLFYDITFESKGEKVEPKADVKVTITPKEAMDAKDNFDVLHFPDDGSQENISQKDVKEIDHKITSVSFDNSQFSAYALVTSSNPSESKANLNKVGGPRSTTTHNVTFKYTDNAGVEHEMVTAQIVDGGTISDFPIKII
;
A
#
# COMPACT_ATOMS: atom_id res chain seq x y z
N MET A 1 6.97 -52.31 43.09
CA MET A 1 6.30 -51.00 42.87
C MET A 1 6.16 -50.78 41.37
N GLY A 2 5.02 -50.29 40.90
CA GLY A 2 4.81 -49.95 39.49
C GLY A 2 4.59 -48.46 39.28
N ASN A 3 4.60 -48.03 38.02
CA ASN A 3 3.69 -47.04 37.43
C ASN A 3 3.89 -47.08 35.90
N PHE A 4 2.92 -47.53 35.11
CA PHE A 4 1.64 -46.89 34.71
C PHE A 4 1.75 -45.92 33.52
N PHE A 5 0.85 -46.15 32.56
CA PHE A 5 0.79 -45.56 31.23
C PHE A 5 0.60 -44.03 31.20
N ARG A 6 1.15 -43.37 30.18
CA ARG A 6 0.62 -42.11 29.62
C ARG A 6 0.55 -42.15 28.09
N LYS A 7 -0.52 -42.76 27.54
CA LYS A 7 -0.98 -42.57 26.16
C LYS A 7 -2.37 -41.92 26.16
N SER A 8 -2.46 -40.60 26.06
CA SER A 8 -3.73 -39.89 25.77
C SER A 8 -3.55 -38.40 25.42
N ASN A 9 -3.01 -38.08 24.24
CA ASN A 9 -3.06 -36.68 23.74
C ASN A 9 -3.28 -36.50 22.22
N LEU A 10 -3.38 -37.56 21.41
CA LEU A 10 -3.71 -37.41 19.97
C LEU A 10 -5.20 -37.14 19.71
N ILE A 11 -6.10 -37.76 20.47
CA ILE A 11 -7.56 -37.74 20.19
C ILE A 11 -8.18 -36.34 20.31
N LYS A 12 -7.60 -35.45 21.13
CA LYS A 12 -8.10 -34.07 21.31
C LYS A 12 -7.84 -33.15 20.11
N LYS A 13 -6.80 -33.41 19.28
CA LYS A 13 -6.46 -32.54 18.13
C LYS A 13 -7.46 -32.71 16.98
N HIS A 14 -7.86 -33.93 16.66
CA HIS A 14 -8.78 -34.20 15.55
C HIS A 14 -10.22 -33.79 15.82
N LYS A 15 -10.67 -33.72 17.09
CA LYS A 15 -12.03 -33.28 17.40
C LYS A 15 -12.29 -31.83 16.97
N LYS A 16 -11.33 -30.92 17.16
CA LYS A 16 -11.43 -29.53 16.69
C LYS A 16 -11.45 -29.44 15.16
N LEU A 17 -10.59 -30.21 14.49
CA LEU A 17 -10.52 -30.26 13.02
C LEU A 17 -11.81 -30.82 12.40
N ALA A 18 -12.39 -31.88 12.97
CA ALA A 18 -13.65 -32.46 12.51
C ALA A 18 -14.83 -31.49 12.69
N THR A 19 -14.89 -30.75 13.81
CA THR A 19 -15.90 -29.71 14.01
C THR A 19 -15.74 -28.56 13.00
N PHE A 20 -14.51 -28.11 12.72
CA PHE A 20 -14.25 -27.08 11.70
C PHE A 20 -14.69 -27.55 10.31
N LEU A 21 -14.35 -28.78 9.92
CA LEU A 21 -14.75 -29.35 8.63
C LEU A 21 -16.28 -29.45 8.49
N ALA A 22 -16.99 -29.85 9.56
CA ALA A 22 -18.44 -29.93 9.58
C ALA A 22 -19.11 -28.55 9.42
N VAL A 23 -18.55 -27.50 10.04
CA VAL A 23 -19.04 -26.11 9.88
C VAL A 23 -18.80 -25.61 8.45
N MET A 24 -17.65 -25.92 7.85
CA MET A 24 -17.37 -25.57 6.45
C MET A 24 -18.34 -26.25 5.47
N VAL A 25 -18.59 -27.55 5.65
CA VAL A 25 -19.58 -28.29 4.84
C VAL A 25 -20.98 -27.71 5.00
N ALA A 26 -21.37 -27.31 6.21
CA ALA A 26 -22.66 -26.64 6.44
C ALA A 26 -22.77 -25.31 5.68
N LEU A 27 -21.73 -24.45 5.74
CA LEU A 27 -21.68 -23.18 5.01
C LEU A 27 -21.78 -23.37 3.48
N VAL A 28 -21.01 -24.30 2.92
CA VAL A 28 -21.03 -24.61 1.48
C VAL A 28 -22.40 -25.17 1.06
N MET A 29 -22.99 -26.07 1.86
CA MET A 29 -24.34 -26.59 1.58
C MET A 29 -25.41 -25.50 1.68
N THR A 30 -25.34 -24.57 2.64
CA THR A 30 -26.27 -23.43 2.68
C THR A 30 -26.12 -22.53 1.47
N TYR A 31 -24.90 -22.23 1.03
CA TYR A 31 -24.68 -21.46 -0.20
C TYR A 31 -25.26 -22.18 -1.43
N LEU A 32 -25.00 -23.48 -1.59
CA LEU A 32 -25.52 -24.28 -2.70
C LEU A 32 -27.05 -24.49 -2.69
N LEU A 33 -27.72 -24.34 -1.55
CA LEU A 33 -29.18 -24.39 -1.45
C LEU A 33 -29.85 -23.03 -1.65
N ILE A 34 -29.18 -21.94 -1.27
CA ILE A 34 -29.70 -20.58 -1.42
C ILE A 34 -29.46 -20.06 -2.86
N LEU A 35 -28.32 -20.40 -3.48
CA LEU A 35 -27.98 -20.00 -4.85
C LEU A 35 -29.11 -20.30 -5.87
N PRO A 36 -29.64 -21.53 -5.98
CA PRO A 36 -30.74 -21.85 -6.90
C PRO A 36 -32.01 -21.04 -6.65
N ALA A 37 -32.27 -20.64 -5.39
CA ALA A 37 -33.48 -19.90 -5.02
C ALA A 37 -33.39 -18.41 -5.41
N ILE A 38 -32.20 -17.79 -5.36
CA ILE A 38 -32.02 -16.39 -5.79
C ILE A 38 -31.94 -16.30 -7.33
N THR A 39 -31.38 -17.31 -8.01
CA THR A 39 -31.21 -17.28 -9.48
C THR A 39 -32.49 -17.57 -10.27
N LEU A 40 -33.54 -18.12 -9.64
CA LEU A 40 -34.75 -18.57 -10.35
C LEU A 40 -35.77 -17.46 -10.64
N ASP A 41 -35.70 -16.33 -9.93
CA ASP A 41 -36.66 -15.22 -10.10
C ASP A 41 -36.23 -14.20 -11.19
N MET A 42 -35.02 -14.32 -11.72
CA MET A 42 -34.48 -13.37 -12.70
C MET A 42 -34.65 -13.81 -14.16
N GLU A 43 -34.82 -15.11 -14.42
CA GLU A 43 -34.99 -15.67 -15.78
C GLU A 43 -36.46 -15.97 -16.17
N ARG A 44 -37.41 -15.93 -15.21
CA ARG A 44 -38.84 -16.13 -15.53
C ARG A 44 -39.61 -14.82 -15.83
N ALA A 45 -38.91 -13.69 -15.91
CA ALA A 45 -39.48 -12.38 -16.19
C ALA A 45 -39.43 -11.96 -17.69
N ARG A 46 -38.91 -12.79 -18.60
CA ARG A 46 -38.68 -12.39 -20.00
C ARG A 46 -39.27 -13.28 -21.11
N GLU A 47 -39.74 -14.49 -20.82
CA GLU A 47 -40.28 -15.39 -21.86
C GLU A 47 -41.54 -16.18 -21.44
N GLU A 48 -42.71 -15.53 -21.40
CA GLU A 48 -44.00 -16.20 -21.72
C GLU A 48 -44.92 -15.24 -22.50
N PRO A 49 -45.40 -15.61 -23.71
CA PRO A 49 -46.36 -14.80 -24.46
C PRO A 49 -47.82 -15.18 -24.15
N GLY A 50 -48.64 -14.17 -23.83
CA GLY A 50 -50.09 -14.21 -24.07
C GLY A 50 -50.99 -14.34 -22.83
N VAL A 51 -51.69 -13.26 -22.50
CA VAL A 51 -53.11 -13.27 -22.10
C VAL A 51 -53.78 -12.08 -22.80
N GLU A 52 -54.83 -12.36 -23.58
CA GLU A 52 -55.71 -11.33 -24.16
C GLU A 52 -56.63 -10.75 -23.09
N VAL A 53 -56.86 -9.43 -23.13
CA VAL A 53 -58.13 -8.83 -22.68
C VAL A 53 -58.55 -7.77 -23.70
N GLU A 54 -59.77 -7.88 -24.20
CA GLU A 54 -60.28 -7.11 -25.33
C GLU A 54 -60.75 -5.67 -25.00
N GLN A 55 -60.75 -4.85 -26.06
CA GLN A 55 -61.70 -3.75 -26.38
C GLN A 55 -62.09 -2.71 -25.29
N SER A 56 -61.83 -1.43 -25.61
CA SER A 56 -62.91 -0.56 -26.14
C SER A 56 -62.38 0.75 -26.76
N SER A 57 -62.85 1.06 -27.97
CA SER A 57 -63.22 2.38 -28.54
C SER A 57 -62.43 3.65 -28.12
N GLN A 58 -61.94 4.53 -28.99
CA GLN A 58 -62.61 5.13 -30.15
C GLN A 58 -61.68 6.09 -30.94
N LEU A 59 -61.89 6.22 -32.26
CA LEU A 59 -61.30 7.20 -33.21
C LEU A 59 -62.46 7.90 -33.98
N PRO A 60 -62.24 8.91 -34.85
CA PRO A 60 -61.11 9.83 -35.02
C PRO A 60 -61.56 11.27 -34.60
N PRO A 61 -61.80 12.35 -35.41
CA PRO A 61 -61.60 12.64 -36.85
C PRO A 61 -60.34 13.51 -37.13
N SER A 62 -60.25 14.15 -38.31
CA SER A 62 -59.07 14.90 -38.81
C SER A 62 -59.41 16.02 -39.80
N LEU A 63 -58.67 17.16 -39.75
CA LEU A 63 -58.53 18.22 -40.80
C LEU A 63 -59.80 19.05 -41.18
N PRO A 64 -59.75 20.17 -41.97
CA PRO A 64 -58.67 20.67 -42.86
C PRO A 64 -58.40 22.22 -42.93
N ALA A 65 -57.46 22.59 -43.82
CA ALA A 65 -57.47 23.75 -44.77
C ALA A 65 -56.93 25.17 -44.42
N LEU A 66 -55.79 25.49 -45.05
CA LEU A 66 -55.49 26.61 -45.98
C LEU A 66 -55.92 28.08 -45.69
N GLY A 67 -54.94 29.00 -45.84
CA GLY A 67 -55.15 30.44 -46.07
C GLY A 67 -53.83 31.16 -46.40
N ASP A 68 -53.79 31.90 -47.51
CA ASP A 68 -52.57 32.51 -48.10
C ASP A 68 -52.39 34.01 -47.77
N SER A 69 -51.13 34.45 -47.88
CA SER A 69 -50.64 35.80 -48.24
C SER A 69 -50.73 37.02 -47.29
N ASP A 70 -49.53 37.60 -47.15
CA ASP A 70 -49.15 39.02 -47.26
C ASP A 70 -48.89 39.93 -46.02
N SER A 71 -47.60 40.27 -45.88
CA SER A 71 -47.04 41.59 -45.55
C SER A 71 -47.50 42.37 -44.30
N ASN A 72 -46.67 42.37 -43.23
CA ASN A 72 -46.17 43.64 -42.69
C ASN A 72 -44.84 43.51 -41.89
N LEU A 73 -44.10 44.62 -41.87
CA LEU A 73 -42.85 44.90 -41.17
C LEU A 73 -43.05 45.03 -39.64
N GLY A 74 -42.19 44.37 -38.85
CA GLY A 74 -42.19 44.51 -37.38
C GLY A 74 -40.93 43.92 -36.74
N SER A 75 -40.02 44.79 -36.29
CA SER A 75 -38.82 44.40 -35.53
C SER A 75 -39.10 44.41 -34.03
N ALA A 76 -38.88 43.28 -33.34
CA ALA A 76 -38.39 43.21 -31.95
C ALA A 76 -38.35 41.76 -31.40
N THR A 77 -37.14 41.30 -31.05
CA THR A 77 -36.83 40.45 -29.87
C THR A 77 -37.23 38.97 -29.83
N GLU A 78 -36.41 38.18 -29.10
CA GLU A 78 -36.66 36.85 -28.50
C GLU A 78 -36.57 35.56 -29.34
N SER A 79 -35.32 35.15 -29.62
CA SER A 79 -34.82 33.76 -29.64
C SER A 79 -33.28 33.80 -29.72
N SER A 80 -32.49 32.89 -29.13
CA SER A 80 -32.82 31.65 -28.44
C SER A 80 -31.97 31.51 -27.16
N GLN A 81 -32.58 31.16 -26.03
CA GLN A 81 -31.90 30.35 -25.02
C GLN A 81 -32.36 28.91 -25.27
N GLU A 82 -31.52 28.14 -25.97
CA GLU A 82 -31.62 26.69 -25.87
C GLU A 82 -31.26 26.34 -24.43
N ALA A 83 -32.26 25.89 -23.67
CA ALA A 83 -32.05 25.27 -22.38
C ALA A 83 -31.41 23.91 -22.64
N ASP A 84 -30.09 23.92 -22.88
CA ASP A 84 -29.24 22.76 -22.68
C ASP A 84 -29.47 22.32 -21.24
N THR A 85 -30.38 21.35 -21.10
CA THR A 85 -30.66 20.69 -19.84
C THR A 85 -29.54 19.66 -19.66
N SER A 86 -28.33 20.19 -19.55
CA SER A 86 -27.17 19.51 -19.01
C SER A 86 -27.60 19.02 -17.65
N GLN A 87 -28.05 17.77 -17.61
CA GLN A 87 -28.09 16.98 -16.42
C GLN A 87 -26.65 16.91 -15.97
N THR A 88 -26.27 17.85 -15.09
CA THR A 88 -25.22 17.60 -14.13
C THR A 88 -25.63 16.34 -13.42
N GLU A 89 -25.09 15.20 -13.87
CA GLU A 89 -25.01 14.00 -13.07
C GLU A 89 -24.13 14.36 -11.89
N SER A 90 -24.76 14.99 -10.90
CA SER A 90 -24.29 15.07 -9.54
C SER A 90 -24.16 13.62 -9.08
N THR A 91 -22.99 13.07 -9.38
CA THR A 91 -22.54 11.81 -8.81
C THR A 91 -22.32 12.12 -7.33
N GLU A 92 -23.40 12.07 -6.56
CA GLU A 92 -23.30 11.95 -5.11
C GLU A 92 -22.62 10.60 -4.87
N ASN A 93 -21.28 10.66 -4.80
CA ASN A 93 -20.47 9.58 -4.29
C ASN A 93 -20.91 9.39 -2.84
N ASP A 94 -21.82 8.44 -2.62
CA ASP A 94 -22.18 7.90 -1.31
C ASP A 94 -20.88 7.67 -0.55
N LEU A 95 -20.73 8.29 0.63
CA LEU A 95 -19.47 8.30 1.38
C LEU A 95 -19.45 7.19 2.43
N ILE A 96 -18.26 6.75 2.83
CA ILE A 96 -18.09 5.93 4.03
C ILE A 96 -18.52 6.76 5.24
N THR A 97 -19.60 6.36 5.89
CA THR A 97 -20.17 7.03 7.08
C THR A 97 -20.07 6.20 8.36
N GLN A 98 -19.75 4.91 8.24
CA GLN A 98 -19.54 3.99 9.36
C GLN A 98 -18.09 3.55 9.42
N ALA A 99 -17.57 3.34 10.64
CA ALA A 99 -16.22 2.83 10.85
C ALA A 99 -16.03 1.49 10.13
N THR A 100 -15.06 1.44 9.23
CA THR A 100 -14.81 0.32 8.30
C THR A 100 -13.31 0.07 8.23
N THR A 101 -12.89 -1.19 8.18
CA THR A 101 -11.47 -1.55 7.97
C THR A 101 -11.28 -2.03 6.54
N LEU A 102 -10.60 -1.24 5.70
CA LEU A 102 -10.16 -1.65 4.37
C LEU A 102 -8.89 -2.51 4.53
N THR A 103 -8.72 -3.54 3.70
CA THR A 103 -7.63 -4.53 3.85
C THR A 103 -7.04 -4.92 2.49
N ALA A 104 -5.72 -4.79 2.37
CA ALA A 104 -4.92 -5.36 1.30
C ALA A 104 -4.08 -6.51 1.89
N THR A 105 -4.07 -7.68 1.25
CA THR A 105 -3.26 -8.81 1.72
C THR A 105 -2.86 -9.74 0.58
N ASN A 106 -1.64 -10.25 0.66
CA ASN A 106 -1.10 -11.27 -0.23
C ASN A 106 -0.33 -12.32 0.60
N GLN A 107 0.61 -13.04 0.00
CA GLN A 107 1.45 -14.01 0.71
C GLN A 107 2.54 -13.35 1.59
N ASP A 108 2.91 -12.10 1.31
CA ASP A 108 4.07 -11.39 1.86
C ASP A 108 3.68 -10.34 2.92
N TYR A 109 2.42 -9.88 2.95
CA TYR A 109 1.92 -8.91 3.95
C TYR A 109 0.40 -8.97 4.18
N THR A 110 -0.03 -8.35 5.28
CA THR A 110 -1.39 -7.85 5.51
C THR A 110 -1.30 -6.39 5.92
N ILE A 111 -2.01 -5.50 5.21
CA ILE A 111 -2.07 -4.06 5.49
C ILE A 111 -3.54 -3.68 5.62
N THR A 112 -3.88 -2.93 6.66
CA THR A 112 -5.24 -2.46 6.92
C THR A 112 -5.29 -0.96 7.12
N ALA A 113 -6.40 -0.33 6.74
CA ALA A 113 -6.71 1.05 7.06
C ALA A 113 -8.08 1.12 7.75
N ASP A 114 -8.10 1.60 8.99
CA ASP A 114 -9.33 1.88 9.73
C ASP A 114 -9.83 3.28 9.32
N VAL A 115 -10.92 3.32 8.55
CA VAL A 115 -11.51 4.54 7.97
C VAL A 115 -12.88 4.83 8.60
N ASN A 116 -13.26 6.11 8.67
CA ASN A 116 -14.54 6.56 9.24
C ASN A 116 -15.14 7.72 8.41
N ALA A 117 -16.19 8.37 8.92
CA ALA A 117 -16.84 9.49 8.26
C ALA A 117 -15.94 10.71 8.02
N ASP A 118 -14.98 10.97 8.90
CA ASP A 118 -14.10 12.15 8.83
C ASP A 118 -13.16 12.08 7.60
N ALA A 119 -12.81 10.85 7.18
CA ALA A 119 -11.99 10.59 6.00
C ALA A 119 -12.66 11.02 4.69
N GLN A 120 -13.99 11.15 4.63
CA GLN A 120 -14.75 11.56 3.42
C GLN A 120 -14.40 10.77 2.14
N LEU A 121 -14.06 9.49 2.29
CA LEU A 121 -13.79 8.58 1.18
C LEU A 121 -15.11 8.07 0.56
N PRO A 122 -15.18 7.90 -0.77
CA PRO A 122 -16.28 7.18 -1.42
C PRO A 122 -16.52 5.78 -0.84
N LYS A 123 -17.78 5.33 -0.83
CA LYS A 123 -18.20 4.04 -0.25
C LYS A 123 -17.75 2.82 -1.05
N ASP A 124 -17.39 3.01 -2.32
CA ASP A 124 -16.76 2.01 -3.18
C ASP A 124 -15.22 2.06 -3.11
N THR A 125 -14.63 2.86 -2.20
CA THR A 125 -13.19 2.91 -2.00
C THR A 125 -12.64 1.56 -1.53
N SER A 126 -11.58 1.13 -2.20
CA SER A 126 -10.75 -0.03 -1.86
C SER A 126 -9.34 0.40 -1.48
N LEU A 127 -8.61 -0.48 -0.80
CA LEU A 127 -7.20 -0.28 -0.44
C LEU A 127 -6.34 -1.17 -1.35
N THR A 128 -5.53 -0.54 -2.20
CA THR A 128 -4.55 -1.21 -3.07
C THR A 128 -3.16 -1.02 -2.47
N VAL A 129 -2.33 -2.06 -2.54
CA VAL A 129 -0.91 -1.96 -2.16
C VAL A 129 -0.02 -2.65 -3.19
N LYS A 130 1.00 -1.94 -3.67
CA LYS A 130 2.14 -2.53 -4.37
C LYS A 130 3.35 -2.57 -3.43
N GLU A 131 3.84 -3.76 -3.13
CA GLU A 131 5.15 -3.93 -2.51
C GLU A 131 6.24 -3.64 -3.56
N ILE A 132 7.24 -2.82 -3.22
CA ILE A 132 8.35 -2.48 -4.12
C ILE A 132 9.54 -3.35 -3.73
N LYS A 133 9.81 -4.38 -4.53
CA LYS A 133 10.86 -5.39 -4.28
C LYS A 133 12.16 -5.03 -4.99
N THR A 134 13.27 -5.70 -4.67
CA THR A 134 14.60 -5.39 -5.22
C THR A 134 14.72 -5.47 -6.75
N ASP A 135 13.77 -6.13 -7.40
CA ASP A 135 13.64 -6.28 -8.86
C ASP A 135 12.70 -5.25 -9.51
N ASP A 136 11.99 -4.41 -8.74
CA ASP A 136 11.26 -3.25 -9.25
C ASP A 136 12.20 -2.11 -9.64
N GLU A 137 11.92 -1.46 -10.78
CA GLU A 137 12.64 -0.26 -11.26
C GLU A 137 12.63 0.89 -10.22
N ALA A 138 11.59 0.96 -9.40
CA ALA A 138 11.42 1.98 -8.36
C ALA A 138 12.18 1.68 -7.06
N TYR A 139 12.80 0.50 -6.90
CA TYR A 139 13.46 0.14 -5.64
C TYR A 139 14.67 1.02 -5.33
N GLN A 140 15.59 1.17 -6.29
CA GLN A 140 16.84 1.88 -6.06
C GLN A 140 16.60 3.36 -5.73
N SER A 141 15.64 4.01 -6.40
CA SER A 141 15.33 5.42 -6.13
C SER A 141 14.73 5.62 -4.73
N ASN A 142 13.84 4.74 -4.29
CA ASN A 142 13.30 4.79 -2.92
C ASN A 142 14.36 4.41 -1.87
N TYR A 143 15.29 3.51 -2.16
CA TYR A 143 16.41 3.20 -1.27
C TYR A 143 17.37 4.37 -1.08
N GLU A 144 17.67 5.14 -2.13
CA GLU A 144 18.44 6.39 -1.97
C GLU A 144 17.68 7.46 -1.19
N LYS A 145 16.34 7.54 -1.28
CA LYS A 145 15.55 8.42 -0.38
C LYS A 145 15.80 8.04 1.08
N VAL A 146 15.65 6.76 1.46
CA VAL A 146 15.89 6.27 2.85
C VAL A 146 17.29 6.64 3.37
N LYS A 147 18.33 6.45 2.55
CA LYS A 147 19.71 6.85 2.91
C LYS A 147 19.82 8.35 3.19
N ASN A 148 19.17 9.17 2.37
CA ASN A 148 19.16 10.63 2.54
C ASN A 148 18.32 11.08 3.74
N SER A 149 17.36 10.27 4.21
CA SER A 149 16.64 10.51 5.48
C SER A 149 17.46 10.12 6.71
N LEU A 150 18.26 9.06 6.63
CA LEU A 150 18.94 8.41 7.76
C LEU A 150 20.47 8.47 7.64
N THR A 151 21.02 9.62 7.25
CA THR A 151 22.44 9.80 6.89
C THR A 151 23.45 9.44 8.00
N GLU A 152 23.03 9.45 9.26
CA GLU A 152 23.87 9.11 10.42
C GLU A 152 23.65 7.68 10.94
N LYS A 153 22.83 6.85 10.28
CA LYS A 153 22.52 5.46 10.69
C LYS A 153 22.99 4.44 9.66
N THR A 154 23.26 3.20 10.09
CA THR A 154 23.47 2.07 9.18
C THR A 154 22.14 1.37 8.95
N ILE A 155 21.64 1.37 7.71
CA ILE A 155 20.39 0.66 7.35
C ILE A 155 20.66 -0.86 7.38
N ASP A 156 19.92 -1.59 8.21
CA ASP A 156 20.00 -3.05 8.32
C ASP A 156 18.99 -3.75 7.40
N SER A 157 17.77 -3.22 7.33
CA SER A 157 16.69 -3.77 6.53
C SER A 157 15.68 -2.69 6.16
N VAL A 158 15.03 -2.86 5.00
CA VAL A 158 13.95 -2.01 4.53
C VAL A 158 12.88 -2.83 3.82
N LEU A 159 11.61 -2.46 4.03
CA LEU A 159 10.46 -2.94 3.27
C LEU A 159 9.71 -1.73 2.72
N PHE A 160 9.31 -1.79 1.45
CA PHE A 160 8.63 -0.69 0.76
C PHE A 160 7.21 -1.08 0.34
N TYR A 161 6.24 -0.22 0.66
CA TYR A 161 4.84 -0.39 0.29
C TYR A 161 4.31 0.92 -0.31
N ASP A 162 3.95 0.89 -1.59
CA ASP A 162 3.13 1.92 -2.23
C ASP A 162 1.66 1.62 -1.90
N ILE A 163 1.07 2.47 -1.06
CA ILE A 163 -0.27 2.30 -0.51
C ILE A 163 -1.16 3.36 -1.13
N THR A 164 -2.27 2.94 -1.76
CA THR A 164 -3.21 3.84 -2.44
C THR A 164 -4.65 3.45 -2.13
N PHE A 165 -5.53 4.44 -1.97
CA PHE A 165 -6.98 4.22 -1.98
C PHE A 165 -7.53 4.46 -3.38
N GLU A 166 -8.37 3.54 -3.86
CA GLU A 166 -8.97 3.62 -5.21
C GLU A 166 -10.49 3.55 -5.14
N SER A 167 -11.17 4.48 -5.82
CA SER A 167 -12.62 4.47 -6.10
C SER A 167 -12.80 4.50 -7.62
N LYS A 168 -13.59 3.57 -8.17
CA LYS A 168 -13.84 3.43 -9.63
C LYS A 168 -12.57 3.32 -10.51
N GLY A 169 -11.43 2.93 -9.92
CA GLY A 169 -10.13 2.85 -10.59
C GLY A 169 -9.32 4.16 -10.60
N GLU A 170 -9.79 5.21 -9.90
CA GLU A 170 -9.07 6.46 -9.69
C GLU A 170 -8.54 6.56 -8.26
N LYS A 171 -7.32 7.11 -8.11
CA LYS A 171 -6.71 7.40 -6.81
C LYS A 171 -7.53 8.47 -6.08
N VAL A 172 -7.90 8.17 -4.83
CA VAL A 172 -8.57 9.08 -3.91
C VAL A 172 -7.74 9.24 -2.63
N GLU A 173 -7.80 10.41 -2.00
CA GLU A 173 -7.10 10.72 -0.76
C GLU A 173 -8.11 11.10 0.34
N PRO A 174 -7.97 10.58 1.56
CA PRO A 174 -8.85 10.92 2.66
C PRO A 174 -8.66 12.39 3.11
N LYS A 175 -9.71 12.97 3.70
CA LYS A 175 -9.72 14.37 4.19
C LYS A 175 -9.36 14.52 5.67
N ALA A 176 -9.15 13.40 6.37
CA ALA A 176 -8.67 13.33 7.74
C ALA A 176 -7.74 12.11 7.86
N ASP A 177 -6.90 12.09 8.88
CA ASP A 177 -5.98 10.97 9.09
C ASP A 177 -6.74 9.66 9.34
N VAL A 178 -6.31 8.60 8.67
CA VAL A 178 -6.82 7.24 8.84
C VAL A 178 -5.73 6.36 9.46
N LYS A 179 -6.12 5.43 10.33
CA LYS A 179 -5.17 4.58 11.04
C LYS A 179 -4.75 3.43 10.13
N VAL A 180 -3.50 3.45 9.69
CA VAL A 180 -2.85 2.38 8.94
C VAL A 180 -2.27 1.35 9.92
N THR A 181 -2.30 0.08 9.55
CA THR A 181 -1.55 -0.98 10.25
C THR A 181 -0.89 -1.89 9.22
N ILE A 182 0.44 -1.97 9.26
CA ILE A 182 1.26 -2.79 8.36
C ILE A 182 1.73 -4.02 9.14
N THR A 183 1.54 -5.20 8.56
CA THR A 183 1.92 -6.50 9.14
C THR A 183 2.67 -7.31 8.08
N PRO A 184 4.01 -7.18 8.00
CA PRO A 184 4.83 -8.02 7.13
C PRO A 184 4.69 -9.50 7.51
N LYS A 185 4.70 -10.40 6.52
CA LYS A 185 4.60 -11.84 6.77
C LYS A 185 5.86 -12.39 7.39
N GLU A 186 7.01 -11.93 6.91
CA GLU A 186 8.32 -12.13 7.53
C GLU A 186 8.61 -10.93 8.42
N ALA A 187 8.71 -11.17 9.74
CA ALA A 187 8.91 -10.12 10.72
C ALA A 187 10.37 -9.64 10.71
N MET A 188 10.54 -8.31 10.61
CA MET A 188 11.85 -7.65 10.52
C MET A 188 12.65 -7.84 11.81
N ASP A 189 13.97 -8.02 11.73
CA ASP A 189 14.80 -8.04 12.93
C ASP A 189 14.81 -6.67 13.61
N ALA A 190 14.50 -6.64 14.91
CA ALA A 190 14.64 -5.43 15.72
C ALA A 190 16.12 -5.02 15.81
N LYS A 191 16.37 -3.71 15.73
CA LYS A 191 17.70 -3.07 15.77
C LYS A 191 17.65 -1.92 16.76
N ASP A 192 18.73 -1.13 16.83
CA ASP A 192 18.77 0.07 17.67
C ASP A 192 17.63 1.06 17.36
N ASN A 193 17.20 1.12 16.09
CA ASN A 193 16.19 2.03 15.59
C ASN A 193 15.19 1.30 14.70
N PHE A 194 13.93 1.75 14.75
CA PHE A 194 12.89 1.46 13.77
C PHE A 194 12.20 2.76 13.36
N ASP A 195 12.25 3.09 12.08
CA ASP A 195 11.72 4.31 11.49
C ASP A 195 10.65 3.93 10.44
N VAL A 196 9.58 4.71 10.35
CA VAL A 196 8.60 4.63 9.25
C VAL A 196 8.73 5.92 8.46
N LEU A 197 9.07 5.81 7.19
CA LEU A 197 9.24 6.95 6.29
C LEU A 197 8.10 6.98 5.27
N HIS A 198 7.68 8.18 4.89
CA HIS A 198 6.69 8.44 3.86
C HIS A 198 7.31 9.33 2.78
N PHE A 199 7.01 9.05 1.50
CA PHE A 199 7.53 9.78 0.35
C PHE A 199 6.39 10.31 -0.53
N PRO A 200 5.69 11.39 -0.12
CA PRO A 200 4.57 11.95 -0.87
C PRO A 200 4.89 12.22 -2.35
N ASP A 201 3.85 12.23 -3.18
CA ASP A 201 3.95 12.44 -4.63
C ASP A 201 4.51 13.83 -5.01
N ASP A 202 4.54 14.79 -4.08
CA ASP A 202 5.18 16.10 -4.25
C ASP A 202 6.72 16.06 -4.19
N GLY A 203 7.30 14.90 -3.88
CA GLY A 203 8.75 14.66 -3.79
C GLY A 203 9.37 15.05 -2.45
N SER A 204 8.57 15.44 -1.46
CA SER A 204 9.01 15.62 -0.08
C SER A 204 9.22 14.27 0.63
N GLN A 205 9.53 14.32 1.92
CA GLN A 205 9.85 13.15 2.73
C GLN A 205 9.56 13.44 4.20
N GLU A 206 8.91 12.50 4.87
CA GLU A 206 8.48 12.63 6.26
C GLU A 206 8.84 11.38 7.06
N ASN A 207 9.18 11.55 8.35
CA ASN A 207 9.28 10.43 9.30
C ASN A 207 7.97 10.39 10.11
N ILE A 208 7.24 9.28 9.96
CA ILE A 208 5.91 9.08 10.50
C ILE A 208 6.00 8.57 11.94
N SER A 209 5.39 9.33 12.87
CA SER A 209 5.31 8.92 14.26
C SER A 209 4.44 7.66 14.42
N GLN A 210 5.07 6.57 14.88
CA GLN A 210 4.39 5.30 15.08
C GLN A 210 3.49 5.37 16.33
N LYS A 211 2.26 4.85 16.21
CA LYS A 211 1.26 4.79 17.28
C LYS A 211 1.31 3.49 18.07
N ASP A 212 1.67 2.39 17.40
CA ASP A 212 1.90 1.07 17.99
C ASP A 212 2.98 0.33 17.20
N VAL A 213 3.84 -0.42 17.88
CA VAL A 213 4.88 -1.27 17.28
C VAL A 213 4.91 -2.59 18.03
N LYS A 214 4.61 -3.69 17.34
CA LYS A 214 4.51 -5.02 17.95
C LYS A 214 5.79 -5.81 17.75
N GLU A 215 6.66 -5.77 18.75
CA GLU A 215 7.85 -6.61 18.81
C GLU A 215 7.56 -7.93 19.55
N ILE A 216 7.96 -9.06 18.97
CA ILE A 216 7.91 -10.39 19.57
C ILE A 216 9.23 -11.09 19.26
N ASP A 217 9.94 -11.58 20.29
CA ASP A 217 11.20 -12.33 20.14
C ASP A 217 12.26 -11.59 19.30
N HIS A 218 12.46 -10.30 19.61
CA HIS A 218 13.35 -9.39 18.88
C HIS A 218 13.03 -9.24 17.38
N LYS A 219 11.76 -9.44 17.00
CA LYS A 219 11.26 -9.20 15.65
C LYS A 219 10.06 -8.27 15.64
N ILE A 220 10.08 -7.27 14.77
CA ILE A 220 8.99 -6.33 14.54
C ILE A 220 7.97 -7.01 13.62
N THR A 221 6.83 -7.35 14.20
CA THR A 221 5.74 -8.11 13.53
C THR A 221 4.67 -7.22 12.93
N SER A 222 4.50 -6.00 13.43
CA SER A 222 3.51 -5.04 12.93
C SER A 222 3.81 -3.62 13.44
N VAL A 223 3.39 -2.62 12.67
CA VAL A 223 3.40 -1.20 13.04
C VAL A 223 2.05 -0.56 12.71
N SER A 224 1.58 0.36 13.55
CA SER A 224 0.44 1.23 13.27
C SER A 224 0.82 2.70 13.30
N PHE A 225 0.23 3.52 12.44
CA PHE A 225 0.37 4.97 12.41
C PHE A 225 -0.88 5.61 11.79
N ASP A 226 -1.02 6.92 11.93
CA ASP A 226 -2.12 7.68 11.33
C ASP A 226 -1.54 8.55 10.19
N ASN A 227 -2.19 8.60 9.03
CA ASN A 227 -1.83 9.51 7.92
C ASN A 227 -3.06 9.84 7.06
N SER A 228 -3.03 10.96 6.34
CA SER A 228 -4.04 11.42 5.38
C SER A 228 -3.54 11.55 3.94
N GLN A 229 -2.25 11.34 3.68
CA GLN A 229 -1.67 11.31 2.34
C GLN A 229 -1.05 9.94 2.05
N PHE A 230 -1.29 9.38 0.86
CA PHE A 230 -1.00 7.97 0.56
C PHE A 230 -0.13 7.81 -0.69
N SER A 231 1.03 7.17 -0.51
CA SER A 231 2.04 6.97 -1.53
C SER A 231 3.00 5.84 -1.10
N ALA A 232 4.29 5.92 -1.47
CA ALA A 232 5.31 5.01 -1.00
C ALA A 232 5.70 5.25 0.48
N TYR A 233 5.64 4.18 1.25
CA TYR A 233 6.13 4.09 2.63
C TYR A 233 7.34 3.16 2.71
N ALA A 234 8.27 3.44 3.62
CA ALA A 234 9.35 2.54 4.00
C ALA A 234 9.30 2.19 5.49
N LEU A 235 9.31 0.91 5.81
CA LEU A 235 9.64 0.40 7.14
C LEU A 235 11.14 0.16 7.17
N VAL A 236 11.87 0.79 8.10
CA VAL A 236 13.33 0.74 8.13
C VAL A 236 13.81 0.33 9.50
N THR A 237 14.62 -0.72 9.59
CA THR A 237 15.42 -1.01 10.80
C THR A 237 16.86 -0.58 10.56
N SER A 238 17.44 0.09 11.55
CA SER A 238 18.80 0.61 11.43
C SER A 238 19.56 0.61 12.76
N SER A 239 20.85 0.31 12.67
CA SER A 239 21.80 0.35 13.78
C SER A 239 22.47 1.71 13.85
N ASN A 240 22.76 2.17 15.06
CA ASN A 240 23.66 3.31 15.22
C ASN A 240 25.06 2.91 14.73
N PRO A 241 25.82 3.82 14.10
CA PRO A 241 27.19 3.55 13.71
C PRO A 241 27.96 3.13 14.97
N SER A 242 28.54 1.93 14.93
CA SER A 242 29.16 1.34 16.11
C SER A 242 30.19 2.29 16.72
N GLU A 243 30.07 2.60 18.01
CA GLU A 243 31.12 3.23 18.81
C GLU A 243 32.33 2.28 18.99
N SER A 244 32.94 1.86 17.88
CA SER A 244 34.15 1.06 17.84
C SER A 244 35.38 1.93 18.15
N LYS A 245 35.38 2.43 19.40
CA LYS A 245 36.52 2.95 20.17
C LYS A 245 37.05 4.32 19.81
N ALA A 246 36.19 5.33 19.89
CA ALA A 246 36.60 6.70 20.19
C ALA A 246 37.19 6.88 21.62
N ASN A 247 37.23 5.83 22.46
CA ASN A 247 37.73 5.86 23.82
C ASN A 247 38.86 4.85 24.10
N LEU A 248 40.09 5.23 23.75
CA LEU A 248 41.32 4.74 24.38
C LEU A 248 42.34 5.85 24.72
N ASN A 249 42.00 7.12 24.47
CA ASN A 249 42.88 8.28 24.66
C ASN A 249 42.49 9.16 25.87
N LYS A 250 42.10 8.55 27.00
CA LYS A 250 41.90 9.29 28.27
C LYS A 250 42.64 8.72 29.49
N VAL A 251 43.90 8.30 29.31
CA VAL A 251 44.91 8.37 30.39
C VAL A 251 46.30 8.68 29.81
N GLY A 252 46.83 9.88 30.09
CA GLY A 252 48.27 10.17 30.24
C GLY A 252 49.20 10.10 29.02
N GLY A 253 49.67 11.27 28.59
CA GLY A 253 50.96 11.46 27.89
C GLY A 253 50.88 11.79 26.39
N PRO A 254 51.85 12.55 25.84
CA PRO A 254 51.90 12.87 24.42
C PRO A 254 52.31 11.63 23.62
N ARG A 255 51.40 11.07 22.83
CA ARG A 255 51.65 9.89 21.99
C ARG A 255 52.00 10.33 20.58
N SER A 256 53.18 9.94 20.10
CA SER A 256 53.55 10.12 18.69
C SER A 256 52.65 9.24 17.82
N THR A 257 51.99 9.85 16.84
CA THR A 257 51.21 9.16 15.81
C THR A 257 52.14 8.70 14.69
N THR A 258 52.18 7.40 14.39
CA THR A 258 52.93 6.89 13.24
C THR A 258 52.08 7.03 11.99
N THR A 259 52.66 7.58 10.92
CA THR A 259 52.06 7.60 9.58
C THR A 259 52.64 6.44 8.76
N HIS A 260 51.76 5.66 8.14
CA HIS A 260 52.09 4.55 7.25
C HIS A 260 51.77 4.93 5.80
N ASN A 261 52.67 4.57 4.88
CA ASN A 261 52.43 4.64 3.44
C ASN A 261 51.85 3.30 2.98
N VAL A 262 50.63 3.32 2.42
CA VAL A 262 49.96 2.14 1.86
C VAL A 262 49.95 2.25 0.35
N THR A 263 50.70 1.37 -0.32
CA THR A 263 50.74 1.27 -1.78
C THR A 263 49.82 0.13 -2.23
N PHE A 264 48.83 0.48 -3.05
CA PHE A 264 47.95 -0.50 -3.68
C PHE A 264 48.60 -1.06 -4.95
N LYS A 265 48.36 -2.35 -5.23
CA LYS A 265 48.82 -3.01 -6.45
C LYS A 265 47.71 -3.88 -7.03
N TYR A 266 47.70 -4.04 -8.35
CA TYR A 266 46.82 -4.99 -9.03
C TYR A 266 47.59 -5.77 -10.10
N THR A 267 47.16 -7.00 -10.38
CA THR A 267 47.64 -7.79 -11.51
C THR A 267 46.64 -7.69 -12.66
N ASP A 268 47.11 -7.43 -13.87
CA ASP A 268 46.25 -7.40 -15.05
C ASP A 268 45.98 -8.80 -15.64
N ASN A 269 45.12 -8.87 -16.66
CA ASN A 269 44.75 -10.12 -17.34
C ASN A 269 45.92 -10.78 -18.09
N ALA A 270 47.06 -10.10 -18.26
CA ALA A 270 48.30 -10.66 -18.82
C ALA A 270 49.27 -11.15 -17.73
N GLY A 271 48.91 -11.03 -16.44
CA GLY A 271 49.74 -11.44 -15.31
C GLY A 271 50.77 -10.39 -14.88
N VAL A 272 50.67 -9.15 -15.37
CA VAL A 272 51.60 -8.07 -15.03
C VAL A 272 51.10 -7.31 -13.80
N GLU A 273 51.97 -7.12 -12.80
CA GLU A 273 51.70 -6.31 -11.62
C GLU A 273 51.89 -4.82 -11.93
N HIS A 274 50.91 -3.99 -11.55
CA HIS A 274 50.92 -2.54 -11.67
C HIS A 274 50.70 -1.90 -10.29
N GLU A 275 51.50 -0.89 -9.96
CA GLU A 275 51.30 -0.09 -8.74
C GLU A 275 50.27 1.02 -8.98
N MET A 276 49.42 1.26 -7.99
CA MET A 276 48.44 2.35 -7.93
C MET A 276 48.92 3.46 -6.99
N VAL A 277 48.10 4.53 -6.89
CA VAL A 277 48.34 5.66 -5.99
C VAL A 277 48.57 5.19 -4.54
N THR A 278 49.54 5.81 -3.87
CA THR A 278 49.86 5.54 -2.46
C THR A 278 49.01 6.43 -1.55
N ALA A 279 48.36 5.83 -0.56
CA ALA A 279 47.62 6.54 0.49
C ALA A 279 48.45 6.64 1.78
N GLN A 280 48.37 7.78 2.48
CA GLN A 280 48.93 7.92 3.83
C GLN A 280 47.82 7.67 4.85
N ILE A 281 48.04 6.75 5.79
CA ILE A 281 47.14 6.51 6.92
C ILE A 281 47.90 6.66 8.24
N VAL A 282 47.20 7.14 9.27
CA VAL A 282 47.71 7.14 10.65
C VAL A 282 47.27 5.87 11.38
N ASP A 283 47.94 5.51 12.48
CA ASP A 283 47.55 4.39 13.34
C ASP A 283 46.03 4.41 13.67
N GLY A 284 45.30 3.39 13.21
CA GLY A 284 43.85 3.26 13.40
C GLY A 284 42.96 3.87 12.30
N GLY A 285 43.54 4.49 11.26
CA GLY A 285 42.81 4.98 10.10
C GLY A 285 42.35 3.85 9.16
N THR A 286 41.15 4.00 8.59
CA THR A 286 40.58 3.10 7.57
C THR A 286 40.66 3.73 6.18
N ILE A 287 40.77 2.90 5.14
CA ILE A 287 40.67 3.35 3.74
C ILE A 287 39.26 2.97 3.27
N SER A 288 38.36 3.95 3.19
CA SER A 288 36.96 3.79 2.78
C SER A 288 36.80 3.60 1.27
N ASP A 289 37.65 4.27 0.49
CA ASP A 289 37.53 4.39 -0.95
C ASP A 289 38.78 3.84 -1.64
N PHE A 290 38.60 2.95 -2.62
CA PHE A 290 39.71 2.42 -3.39
C PHE A 290 40.23 3.50 -4.35
N PRO A 291 41.55 3.77 -4.41
CA PRO A 291 42.08 4.83 -5.25
C PRO A 291 41.78 4.58 -6.73
N ILE A 292 41.01 5.49 -7.33
CA ILE A 292 40.63 5.42 -8.75
C ILE A 292 41.88 5.67 -9.60
N LYS A 293 42.04 4.87 -10.66
CA LYS A 293 43.15 5.01 -11.61
C LYS A 293 43.06 6.36 -12.33
N ILE A 294 44.00 7.26 -12.05
CA ILE A 294 44.22 8.43 -12.89
C ILE A 294 44.81 7.90 -14.21
N ILE A 295 44.09 8.15 -15.31
CA ILE A 295 44.44 7.72 -16.68
C ILE A 295 45.30 8.80 -17.33
#